data_AF-M1Q3Y2-F1
#
_entry.id   AF-M1Q3Y2-F1
#
_cell.length_a   1.000
_cell.length_b   1.000
_cell.length_c   1.000
_cell.angle_alpha   90.00
_cell.angle_beta   90.00
_cell.angle_gamma   90.00
#
_symmetry.space_group_name_H-M   'P 1'
#
loop_
_entity.id
_entity.type
_entity.pdbx_description
1 polymer ?
#
loop_
_entity_poly.entity_id
_entity_poly.type
_entity_poly.pdbx_seq_one_letter_code
_entity_poly.pdbx_strand_id
1 'polypeptide(L)'
;MLKKMNDALGEPAVVTVRGGKDQGTFLTDLGRKLLVEYETNKKLINEAVGDETSWENVGFKLSARNKLPGKVVEVEKNGLVSKLTIEIEPSALTSVVTEEAVEKLDIKPGDRVYAVIKSTEVMVAKAVGEKEVFQKIL
;
A
#
# COMPACT_ATOMS: atom_id res chain seq x y z
N MET A 1 28.40 7.92 20.51
CA MET A 1 27.12 7.80 19.78
C MET A 1 26.44 9.16 19.66
N LEU A 2 26.04 9.81 20.75
CA LEU A 2 25.37 11.12 20.75
C LEU A 2 26.11 12.23 19.98
N LYS A 3 27.43 12.35 20.15
CA LYS A 3 28.24 13.33 19.40
C LYS A 3 28.10 13.15 17.88
N LYS A 4 28.30 11.91 17.39
CA LYS A 4 28.12 11.57 15.96
C LYS A 4 26.71 11.85 15.46
N MET A 5 25.70 11.62 16.31
CA MET A 5 24.30 11.86 15.98
C MET A 5 24.02 13.36 15.86
N ASN A 6 24.51 14.17 16.80
CA ASN A 6 24.38 15.63 16.75
C ASN A 6 25.15 16.22 15.56
N ASP A 7 26.35 15.71 15.26
CA ASP A 7 27.14 16.13 14.10
C ASP A 7 26.39 15.88 12.78
N ALA A 8 25.64 14.78 12.69
CA ALA A 8 24.82 14.45 11.51
C ALA A 8 23.51 15.26 11.43
N LEU A 9 22.95 15.66 12.58
CA LEU A 9 21.69 16.40 12.67
C LEU A 9 21.87 17.93 12.58
N GLY A 10 23.09 18.43 12.73
CA GLY A 10 23.40 19.88 12.72
C GLY A 10 23.01 20.61 14.01
N GLU A 11 22.17 20.01 14.86
CA GLU A 11 21.80 20.50 16.18
C GLU A 11 21.57 19.31 17.15
N PRO A 12 21.64 19.51 18.48
CA PRO A 12 21.59 18.39 19.41
C PRO A 12 20.18 17.80 19.56
N ALA A 13 20.08 16.46 19.56
CA ALA A 13 18.84 15.75 19.88
C ALA A 13 18.57 15.63 21.39
N VAL A 14 19.62 15.75 22.21
CA VAL A 14 19.54 15.72 23.68
C VAL A 14 20.44 16.79 24.29
N VAL A 15 20.01 17.35 25.42
CA VAL A 15 20.79 18.28 26.24
C VAL A 15 21.01 17.67 27.61
N THR A 16 22.18 17.91 28.21
CA THR A 16 22.47 17.50 29.58
C THR A 16 22.77 18.73 30.43
N VAL A 17 21.99 18.92 31.50
CA VAL A 17 22.21 19.96 32.51
C VAL A 17 22.85 19.31 33.74
N ARG A 18 23.99 19.82 34.19
CA ARG A 18 24.74 19.29 35.35
C ARG A 18 24.67 20.26 36.53
N GLY A 19 24.39 19.72 37.72
CA GLY A 19 24.35 20.47 38.98
C GLY A 19 23.03 21.21 39.21
N GLY A 20 22.67 21.38 40.48
CA GLY A 20 21.43 22.04 40.89
C GLY A 20 20.20 21.13 40.88
N LYS A 21 19.04 21.72 41.20
CA LYS A 21 17.77 21.00 41.36
C LYS A 21 17.22 20.45 40.03
N ASP A 22 17.54 21.10 38.90
CA ASP A 22 17.04 20.78 37.57
C ASP A 22 18.07 20.03 36.69
N GLN A 23 19.00 19.35 37.33
CA GLN A 23 19.98 18.50 36.66
C GLN A 23 19.31 17.29 35.98
N GLY A 24 19.80 16.91 34.81
CA GLY A 24 19.24 15.79 34.05
C GLY A 24 19.64 15.77 32.58
N THR A 25 19.14 14.77 31.86
CA THR A 25 19.25 14.69 30.39
C THR A 25 17.86 14.74 29.79
N PHE A 26 17.66 15.62 28.82
CA PHE A 26 16.36 15.92 28.25
C PHE A 26 16.44 15.87 26.73
N LEU A 27 15.36 15.44 26.10
CA LEU A 27 15.20 15.57 24.66
C LEU A 27 14.98 17.04 24.31
N THR A 28 15.65 17.49 23.25
CA THR A 28 15.28 18.73 22.56
C THR A 28 13.98 18.55 21.78
N ASP A 29 13.43 19.63 21.26
CA ASP A 29 12.27 19.56 20.36
C ASP A 29 12.59 18.74 19.10
N LEU A 30 13.79 18.89 18.55
CA LEU A 30 14.28 18.03 17.47
C LEU A 30 14.31 16.56 17.92
N GLY A 31 14.88 16.27 19.09
CA GLY A 31 14.95 14.91 19.62
C GLY A 31 13.58 14.27 19.77
N ARG A 32 12.58 15.03 20.24
CA ARG A 32 11.19 14.58 20.34
C ARG A 32 10.59 14.31 18.96
N LYS A 33 10.78 15.22 17.99
CA LYS A 33 10.28 15.07 16.63
C LYS A 33 10.86 13.84 15.94
N LEU A 34 12.17 13.63 16.04
CA LEU A 34 12.86 12.48 15.47
C LEU A 34 12.37 11.16 16.06
N LEU A 35 12.10 11.12 17.37
CA LEU A 35 11.54 9.94 18.01
C LEU A 35 10.12 9.63 17.50
N VAL A 36 9.29 10.65 17.32
CA VAL A 36 7.95 10.48 16.74
C VAL A 36 8.04 9.96 15.31
N GLU A 37 8.92 10.52 14.48
CA GLU A 37 9.11 10.05 13.10
C GLU A 37 9.65 8.62 13.06
N TYR A 38 10.65 8.31 13.91
CA TYR A 38 11.23 6.98 14.00
C TYR A 38 10.21 5.93 14.43
N GLU A 39 9.44 6.17 15.50
CA GLU A 39 8.42 5.21 15.96
C GLU A 39 7.29 5.06 14.94
N THR A 40 6.91 6.14 14.25
CA THR A 40 5.93 6.11 13.16
C THR A 40 6.41 5.24 12.00
N ASN A 41 7.64 5.48 11.53
CA ASN A 41 8.25 4.72 10.44
C ASN A 41 8.50 3.26 10.84
N LYS A 42 8.95 3.01 12.07
CA LYS A 42 9.15 1.67 12.61
C LYS A 42 7.85 0.88 12.68
N LYS A 43 6.74 1.53 13.05
CA LYS A 43 5.41 0.90 13.04
C LYS A 43 4.97 0.56 11.61
N LEU A 44 5.13 1.49 10.67
CA LEU A 44 4.80 1.25 9.26
C LEU A 44 5.64 0.11 8.66
N ILE A 45 6.94 0.10 8.94
CA ILE A 45 7.86 -0.95 8.48
C ILE A 45 7.50 -2.28 9.13
N ASN A 46 7.29 -2.34 10.44
CA ASN A 46 6.91 -3.61 11.10
C ASN A 46 5.57 -4.15 10.59
N GLU A 47 4.61 -3.27 10.28
CA GLU A 47 3.34 -3.69 9.67
C GLU A 47 3.49 -4.11 8.20
N ALA A 48 4.46 -3.55 7.46
CA ALA A 48 4.75 -3.90 6.07
C ALA A 48 5.65 -5.14 5.92
N VAL A 49 6.41 -5.51 6.95
CA VAL A 49 7.43 -6.59 6.92
C VAL A 49 6.99 -7.84 7.69
N GLY A 50 5.87 -7.79 8.43
CA GLY A 50 5.38 -8.90 9.25
C GLY A 50 4.86 -10.13 8.50
N ASP A 51 4.77 -10.08 7.18
CA ASP A 51 4.34 -11.19 6.32
C ASP A 51 5.26 -11.21 5.08
N GLU A 52 5.83 -12.37 4.75
CA GLU A 52 6.81 -12.57 3.68
C GLU A 52 6.31 -12.06 2.31
N THR A 53 4.98 -11.93 2.14
CA THR A 53 4.33 -11.40 0.92
C THR A 53 3.93 -9.91 1.01
N SER A 54 4.18 -9.23 2.14
CA SER A 54 3.68 -7.86 2.39
C SER A 54 4.51 -6.72 1.77
N TRP A 55 5.67 -7.00 1.20
CA TRP A 55 6.45 -6.00 0.45
C TRP A 55 5.72 -5.46 -0.79
N GLU A 56 4.66 -6.11 -1.25
CA GLU A 56 3.84 -5.65 -2.37
C GLU A 56 2.69 -4.70 -1.96
N ASN A 57 2.47 -4.48 -0.65
CA ASN A 57 1.35 -3.69 -0.11
C ASN A 57 1.77 -2.46 0.72
N VAL A 58 3.01 -1.98 0.56
CA VAL A 58 3.51 -0.84 1.34
C VAL A 58 2.80 0.45 0.91
N GLY A 59 1.74 0.84 1.63
CA GLY A 59 1.04 2.09 1.34
C GLY A 59 -0.19 2.30 2.20
N PHE A 60 -1.19 1.42 2.12
CA PHE A 60 -2.45 1.56 2.86
C PHE A 60 -3.16 0.21 3.06
N LYS A 61 -3.78 0.02 4.24
CA LYS A 61 -4.70 -1.11 4.48
C LYS A 61 -6.07 -0.79 3.89
N LEU A 62 -6.46 -1.50 2.83
CA LEU A 62 -7.77 -1.37 2.18
C LEU A 62 -8.79 -2.36 2.78
N SER A 63 -10.06 -1.96 2.89
CA SER A 63 -11.15 -2.84 3.35
C SER A 63 -11.63 -3.83 2.28
N ALA A 64 -11.19 -3.65 1.02
CA ALA A 64 -11.43 -4.58 -0.06
C ALA A 64 -10.76 -5.92 0.25
N ARG A 65 -11.53 -7.01 0.18
CA ARG A 65 -11.05 -8.36 0.53
C ARG A 65 -10.55 -9.16 -0.66
N ASN A 66 -10.90 -8.77 -1.88
CA ASN A 66 -10.49 -9.46 -3.08
C ASN A 66 -9.36 -8.65 -3.72
N LYS A 67 -8.18 -9.24 -3.80
CA LYS A 67 -7.01 -8.69 -4.50
C LYS A 67 -6.49 -9.77 -5.43
N LEU A 68 -6.54 -9.50 -6.72
CA LEU A 68 -6.11 -10.46 -7.75
C LEU A 68 -4.88 -9.86 -8.45
N PRO A 69 -3.70 -10.50 -8.34
CA PRO A 69 -2.54 -10.06 -9.09
C PRO A 69 -2.79 -10.27 -10.59
N GLY A 70 -2.35 -9.32 -11.40
CA GLY A 70 -2.53 -9.39 -12.84
C GLY A 70 -1.56 -8.48 -13.59
N LYS A 71 -1.67 -8.52 -14.91
CA LYS A 71 -0.87 -7.70 -15.82
C LYS A 71 -1.80 -6.88 -16.70
N VAL A 72 -1.55 -5.57 -16.79
CA VAL A 72 -2.31 -4.72 -17.72
C VAL A 72 -1.90 -5.10 -19.14
N VAL A 73 -2.86 -5.46 -19.98
CA VAL A 73 -2.62 -5.78 -21.40
C VAL A 73 -3.05 -4.64 -22.32
N GLU A 74 -4.03 -3.83 -21.90
CA GLU A 74 -4.56 -2.72 -22.69
C GLU A 74 -5.10 -1.60 -21.80
N VAL A 75 -4.95 -0.36 -22.27
CA VAL A 75 -5.49 0.86 -21.67
C VAL A 75 -6.14 1.69 -22.77
N GLU A 76 -7.47 1.78 -22.74
CA GLU A 76 -8.26 2.61 -23.65
C GLU A 76 -8.74 3.86 -22.93
N LYS A 77 -8.17 5.01 -23.29
CA LYS A 77 -8.54 6.33 -22.75
C LYS A 77 -9.72 6.93 -23.52
N ASN A 78 -10.77 7.32 -22.82
CA ASN A 78 -12.01 7.87 -23.40
C ASN A 78 -12.46 9.16 -22.68
N GLY A 79 -11.53 10.08 -22.43
CA GLY A 79 -11.80 11.40 -21.88
C GLY A 79 -12.00 11.38 -20.37
N LEU A 80 -13.21 11.07 -19.89
CA LEU A 80 -13.49 11.07 -18.44
C LEU A 80 -13.07 9.76 -17.77
N VAL A 81 -13.23 8.64 -18.48
CA VAL A 81 -12.95 7.31 -18.00
C VAL A 81 -12.01 6.58 -18.95
N SER A 82 -11.29 5.62 -18.40
CA SER A 82 -10.44 4.70 -19.12
C SER A 82 -10.87 3.27 -18.83
N LYS A 83 -10.82 2.43 -19.86
CA LYS A 83 -11.02 0.99 -19.76
C LYS A 83 -9.66 0.31 -19.69
N LEU A 84 -9.45 -0.50 -18.66
CA LEU A 84 -8.24 -1.31 -18.47
C LEU A 84 -8.61 -2.77 -18.70
N THR A 85 -7.84 -3.46 -19.54
CA THR A 85 -7.89 -4.92 -19.64
C THR A 85 -6.71 -5.48 -18.85
N ILE A 86 -7.00 -6.32 -17.87
CA ILE A 86 -6.02 -6.92 -16.96
C ILE A 86 -6.08 -8.44 -17.14
N GLU A 87 -4.97 -9.04 -17.54
CA GLU A 87 -4.80 -10.49 -17.58
C GLU A 87 -4.65 -11.03 -16.15
N ILE A 88 -5.49 -12.01 -15.79
CA ILE A 88 -5.50 -12.69 -14.49
C ILE A 88 -5.72 -14.17 -14.77
N GLU A 89 -4.66 -14.98 -14.82
CA GLU A 89 -4.75 -16.38 -15.27
C GLU A 89 -5.80 -17.20 -14.49
N PRO A 90 -6.64 -18.00 -15.17
CA PRO A 90 -6.69 -18.27 -16.62
C PRO A 90 -7.64 -17.34 -17.42
N SER A 91 -7.93 -16.14 -16.93
CA SER A 91 -8.96 -15.23 -17.46
C SER A 91 -8.41 -13.79 -17.66
N ALA A 92 -9.32 -12.86 -17.96
CA ALA A 92 -9.07 -11.43 -17.96
C ALA A 92 -10.17 -10.69 -17.19
N LEU A 93 -9.81 -9.55 -16.61
CA LEU A 93 -10.69 -8.64 -15.91
C LEU A 93 -10.68 -7.28 -16.60
N THR A 94 -11.87 -6.72 -16.79
CA THR A 94 -12.01 -5.34 -17.27
C THR A 94 -12.29 -4.42 -16.09
N SER A 95 -11.55 -3.32 -16.00
CA SER A 95 -11.80 -2.25 -15.04
C SER A 95 -12.13 -0.96 -15.79
N VAL A 96 -13.05 -0.17 -15.24
CA VAL A 96 -13.34 1.19 -15.71
C VAL A 96 -13.03 2.13 -14.56
N VAL A 97 -12.07 3.03 -14.78
CA VAL A 97 -11.61 4.02 -13.80
C VAL A 97 -11.56 5.39 -14.45
N THR A 98 -11.40 6.46 -13.67
CA THR A 98 -11.21 7.79 -14.26
C THR A 98 -9.88 7.85 -15.01
N GLU A 99 -9.83 8.64 -16.07
CA GLU A 99 -8.59 8.86 -16.83
C GLU A 99 -7.51 9.48 -15.93
N GLU A 100 -7.88 10.42 -15.07
CA GLU A 100 -7.00 11.04 -14.07
C GLU A 100 -6.36 9.99 -13.13
N ALA A 101 -7.08 8.93 -12.75
CA ALA A 101 -6.52 7.88 -11.90
C ALA A 101 -5.46 7.05 -12.63
N VAL A 102 -5.70 6.71 -13.91
CA VAL A 102 -4.72 6.02 -14.76
C VAL A 102 -3.46 6.85 -14.89
N GLU A 103 -3.59 8.17 -15.10
CA GLU A 103 -2.46 9.09 -15.24
C GLU A 103 -1.68 9.28 -13.94
N LYS A 104 -2.38 9.48 -12.82
CA LYS A 104 -1.75 9.62 -11.49
C LYS A 104 -0.99 8.37 -11.06
N LEU A 105 -1.48 7.19 -11.45
CA LEU A 105 -0.85 5.91 -11.15
C LEU A 105 0.19 5.48 -12.21
N ASP A 106 0.35 6.24 -13.30
CA ASP A 106 1.21 5.92 -14.44
C ASP A 106 0.98 4.50 -15.01
N ILE A 107 -0.30 4.09 -15.08
CA ILE A 107 -0.66 2.75 -15.55
C ILE A 107 -0.52 2.67 -17.08
N LYS A 108 0.23 1.67 -17.54
CA LYS A 108 0.47 1.37 -18.96
C LYS A 108 0.43 -0.14 -19.24
N PRO A 109 0.20 -0.55 -20.50
CA PRO A 109 0.33 -1.95 -20.88
C PRO A 109 1.69 -2.52 -20.48
N GLY A 110 1.68 -3.70 -19.86
CA GLY A 110 2.85 -4.37 -19.31
C GLY A 110 2.98 -4.29 -17.79
N ASP A 111 2.32 -3.32 -17.14
CA ASP A 111 2.44 -3.12 -15.70
C ASP A 111 1.84 -4.28 -14.91
N ARG A 112 2.52 -4.65 -13.81
CA ARG A 112 2.01 -5.57 -12.81
C ARG A 112 1.14 -4.81 -11.82
N VAL A 113 -0.10 -5.23 -11.67
CA VAL A 113 -1.09 -4.55 -10.84
C VAL A 113 -1.87 -5.55 -10.00
N TYR A 114 -2.57 -5.03 -9.00
CA TYR A 114 -3.61 -5.76 -8.30
C TYR A 114 -4.98 -5.22 -8.72
N ALA A 115 -5.85 -6.09 -9.22
CA ALA A 115 -7.28 -5.79 -9.30
C ALA A 115 -7.85 -5.89 -7.87
N VAL A 116 -8.18 -4.73 -7.30
CA VAL A 116 -8.71 -4.62 -5.94
C VAL A 116 -10.22 -4.42 -5.99
N ILE A 117 -10.98 -5.38 -5.47
CA ILE A 117 -12.45 -5.41 -5.58
C ILE A 117 -13.08 -5.48 -4.19
N LYS A 118 -13.96 -4.54 -3.88
CA LYS A 118 -14.70 -4.54 -2.61
C LYS A 118 -15.73 -5.67 -2.63
N SER A 119 -15.84 -6.42 -1.53
CA SER A 119 -16.73 -7.60 -1.46
C SER A 119 -18.20 -7.28 -1.75
N THR A 120 -18.64 -6.05 -1.44
CA THR A 120 -20.03 -5.62 -1.65
C THR A 120 -20.35 -5.27 -3.12
N GLU A 121 -19.35 -5.22 -4.00
CA GLU A 121 -19.52 -4.88 -5.43
C GLU A 121 -19.47 -6.12 -6.32
N VAL A 122 -19.23 -7.30 -5.74
CA VAL A 122 -19.28 -8.57 -6.47
C VAL A 122 -20.72 -9.06 -6.53
N MET A 123 -21.23 -9.24 -7.75
CA MET A 123 -22.52 -9.88 -7.98
C MET A 123 -22.35 -11.40 -8.10
N VAL A 124 -23.29 -12.17 -7.56
CA VAL A 124 -23.31 -13.63 -7.66
C VAL A 124 -24.59 -14.05 -8.38
N ALA A 125 -24.44 -14.84 -9.44
CA ALA A 125 -25.55 -15.43 -10.18
C ALA A 125 -25.42 -16.96 -10.20
N LYS A 126 -26.56 -17.65 -10.23
CA LYS A 126 -26.63 -19.11 -10.38
C LYS A 126 -27.43 -19.43 -11.64
N ALA A 127 -26.88 -20.27 -12.52
CA ALA A 127 -27.59 -20.74 -13.69
C ALA A 127 -28.84 -21.55 -13.29
N VAL A 128 -29.96 -21.28 -13.98
CA VAL A 128 -31.20 -22.05 -13.82
C VAL A 128 -31.17 -23.19 -14.82
N GLY A 129 -31.19 -24.44 -14.35
CA GLY A 129 -31.28 -25.65 -15.19
C GLY A 129 -29.99 -26.47 -15.34
N GLU A 130 -28.84 -25.97 -14.91
CA GLU A 130 -27.57 -26.70 -15.00
C GLU A 130 -27.25 -27.48 -13.72
N LYS A 131 -27.95 -28.60 -13.48
CA LYS A 131 -27.50 -29.55 -12.46
C LYS A 131 -26.29 -30.39 -12.92
N GLU A 132 -26.03 -30.47 -14.23
CA GLU A 132 -25.07 -31.44 -14.79
C GLU A 132 -23.74 -30.83 -15.25
N VAL A 133 -23.66 -29.53 -15.53
CA VAL A 133 -22.44 -28.91 -16.08
C VAL A 133 -21.34 -28.78 -15.02
N PHE A 134 -21.69 -28.35 -13.81
CA PHE A 134 -20.72 -28.19 -12.71
C PHE A 134 -20.20 -29.53 -12.14
N GLN A 135 -20.89 -30.65 -12.34
CA GLN A 135 -20.41 -31.97 -11.91
C GLN A 135 -19.43 -32.63 -12.89
N LYS A 136 -19.22 -32.07 -14.09
CA LYS A 136 -18.26 -32.58 -15.08
C LYS A 136 -16.90 -31.86 -15.09
N ILE A 137 -16.79 -30.76 -14.35
CA ILE A 137 -15.59 -29.89 -14.34
C ILE A 137 -14.77 -30.05 -13.03
N LEU A 138 -15.29 -30.79 -12.04
CA LEU A 138 -14.57 -31.23 -10.84
C LEU A 138 -14.38 -32.75 -10.89
#